data_AF-A0A9N8EHD4-F1
#
_entry.id   AF-A0A9N8EHD4-F1
#
_cell.length_a   1.000
_cell.length_b   1.000
_cell.length_c   1.000
_cell.angle_alpha   90.00
_cell.angle_beta   90.00
_cell.angle_gamma   90.00
#
_symmetry.space_group_name_H-M   'P 1'
#
loop_
_entity.id
_entity.type
_entity.pdbx_description
1 polymer ?
#
loop_
_entity_poly.entity_id
_entity_poly.type
_entity_poly.pdbx_seq_one_letter_code
_entity_poly.pdbx_strand_id
1 'polypeptide(L)'
;MRSHTSTNTSSLLAGLALSIFFLSLQSTFLQHQIRWHVDHAIAETQASQQRLFSRQQQQWEALWDKRHQRQLLQQQAISDKLLEQVQASLEKMQALQQHNKDNSEVQTALTELQDSIEETTERLLNKKIPGETQTAKASPTTSARSSSSLLHQVAPAFFPIDFVTGKIMFPPTVTTILIDVGAKEPAYFLDMVTRMRDPTVGLIMFDPLYDGYVPIARRALDYTMQHSDPLADYIASPDTTKRVFAIQAAIGPTEGQVEFQLSESAYCGTIKQGKVFEDTATGCKKGIGSVRAQVFTLHDVLALIPQNNTTTIHIKIDAEGVDNDILFASAKAFSARVETVVVEKNTDPRDKAGFLCQHAGLCNQASSCCNTIFWRHDKSALPSFLRDKTMRFQNSTVEFQELFQLVQ
;
A
#
# COMPACT_ATOMS: atom_id res chain seq x y z
N MET A 1 38.74 71.02 -55.09
CA MET A 1 37.99 69.78 -55.34
C MET A 1 37.58 69.20 -53.99
N ARG A 2 36.32 69.37 -53.57
CA ARG A 2 35.78 68.79 -52.33
C ARG A 2 34.69 67.79 -52.70
N SER A 3 34.88 66.56 -52.27
CA SER A 3 34.01 65.41 -52.48
C SER A 3 32.74 65.54 -51.64
N HIS A 4 31.57 65.46 -52.27
CA HIS A 4 30.29 65.22 -51.62
C HIS A 4 30.01 63.72 -51.64
N THR A 5 30.19 63.05 -50.51
CA THR A 5 29.73 61.67 -50.28
C THR A 5 29.10 61.60 -48.89
N SER A 6 27.79 61.83 -48.79
CA SER A 6 27.03 61.63 -47.55
C SER A 6 25.52 61.67 -47.79
N THR A 7 24.91 60.59 -48.28
CA THR A 7 23.43 60.43 -48.23
C THR A 7 22.88 58.99 -48.32
N ASN A 8 23.71 57.93 -48.31
CA ASN A 8 23.20 56.55 -48.52
C ASN A 8 23.08 55.65 -47.27
N THR A 9 23.35 56.14 -46.06
CA THR A 9 23.32 55.28 -44.84
C THR A 9 21.94 55.15 -44.19
N SER A 10 21.02 56.09 -44.43
CA SER A 10 19.73 56.17 -43.73
C SER A 10 18.70 55.14 -44.21
N SER A 11 18.69 54.80 -45.51
CA SER A 11 17.73 53.86 -46.11
C SER A 11 18.05 52.40 -45.79
N LEU A 12 19.34 52.05 -45.67
CA LEU A 12 19.80 50.71 -45.28
C LEU A 12 19.42 50.36 -43.84
N LEU A 13 19.49 51.32 -42.92
CA LEU A 13 19.12 51.12 -41.51
C LEU A 13 17.61 50.91 -41.34
N ALA A 14 16.78 51.62 -42.11
CA ALA A 14 15.33 51.44 -42.10
C ALA A 14 14.90 50.05 -42.63
N GLY A 15 15.54 49.55 -43.68
CA GLY A 15 15.27 48.21 -44.22
C GLY A 15 15.67 47.08 -43.25
N LEU A 16 16.78 47.24 -42.53
CA LEU A 16 17.24 46.31 -41.50
C LEU A 16 16.28 46.27 -40.30
N ALA A 17 15.83 47.43 -39.82
CA ALA A 17 14.87 47.51 -38.71
C ALA A 17 13.53 46.84 -39.05
N LEU A 18 13.02 47.04 -40.27
CA LEU A 18 11.79 46.41 -40.73
C LEU A 18 11.93 44.89 -40.84
N SER A 19 13.07 44.41 -41.36
CA SER A 19 13.34 42.96 -41.48
C SER A 19 13.45 42.29 -40.11
N ILE A 20 14.10 42.92 -39.14
CA ILE A 20 14.18 42.42 -37.75
C ILE A 20 12.78 42.36 -37.12
N PHE A 21 11.94 43.36 -37.36
CA PHE A 21 10.56 43.37 -36.86
C PHE A 21 9.73 42.21 -37.43
N PHE A 22 9.79 41.96 -38.74
CA PHE A 22 9.09 40.84 -39.37
C PHE A 22 9.58 39.48 -38.88
N LEU A 23 10.90 39.31 -38.72
CA LEU A 23 11.48 38.08 -38.17
C LEU A 23 11.04 37.85 -36.71
N SER A 24 10.98 38.91 -35.90
CA SER A 24 10.47 38.82 -34.53
C SER A 24 9.00 38.39 -34.52
N LEU A 25 8.16 38.98 -35.39
CA LEU A 25 6.74 38.66 -35.47
C LEU A 25 6.50 37.20 -35.91
N GLN A 26 7.27 36.74 -36.91
CA GLN A 26 7.24 35.34 -37.36
C GLN A 26 7.69 34.37 -36.27
N SER A 27 8.74 34.71 -35.52
CA SER A 27 9.21 33.90 -34.39
C SER A 27 8.14 33.79 -33.30
N THR A 28 7.48 34.88 -32.94
CA THR A 28 6.41 34.85 -31.92
C THR A 28 5.20 34.04 -32.39
N PHE A 29 4.82 34.17 -33.67
CA PHE A 29 3.73 33.38 -34.24
C PHE A 29 4.05 31.88 -34.24
N LEU A 30 5.27 31.50 -34.64
CA LEU A 30 5.72 30.11 -34.65
C LEU A 30 5.78 29.53 -33.23
N GLN A 31 6.30 30.28 -32.26
CA GLN A 31 6.30 29.87 -30.85
C GLN A 31 4.88 29.66 -30.32
N HIS A 32 3.92 30.51 -30.72
CA HIS A 32 2.54 30.35 -30.31
C HIS A 32 1.89 29.10 -30.91
N GLN A 33 2.14 28.82 -32.20
CA GLN A 33 1.66 27.59 -32.85
C GLN A 33 2.25 26.34 -32.21
N ILE A 34 3.57 26.31 -31.98
CA ILE A 34 4.24 25.17 -31.32
C ILE A 34 3.64 24.94 -29.94
N ARG A 35 3.49 26.01 -29.13
CA ARG A 35 2.88 25.90 -27.80
C ARG A 35 1.46 25.38 -27.87
N TRP A 36 0.64 25.88 -28.79
CA TRP A 36 -0.73 25.42 -28.97
C TRP A 36 -0.80 23.92 -29.31
N HIS A 37 0.06 23.43 -30.22
CA HIS A 37 0.11 22.01 -30.56
C HIS A 37 0.58 21.13 -29.39
N VAL A 38 1.58 21.59 -28.63
CA VAL A 38 2.08 20.87 -27.43
C VAL A 38 1.00 20.81 -26.35
N ASP A 39 0.37 21.94 -26.04
CA ASP A 39 -0.70 22.00 -25.03
C ASP A 39 -1.89 21.12 -25.43
N HIS A 40 -2.25 21.10 -26.71
CA HIS A 40 -3.31 20.22 -27.23
C HIS A 40 -2.93 18.73 -27.12
N ALA A 41 -1.72 18.34 -27.50
CA ALA A 41 -1.25 16.96 -27.40
C ALA A 41 -1.18 16.47 -25.94
N ILE A 42 -0.78 17.34 -25.00
CA ILE A 42 -0.80 17.04 -23.56
C ILE A 42 -2.23 16.80 -23.09
N ALA A 43 -3.18 17.69 -23.45
CA ALA A 43 -4.58 17.54 -23.07
C ALA A 43 -5.21 16.25 -23.62
N GLU A 44 -4.95 15.91 -24.89
CA GLU A 44 -5.42 14.66 -25.50
C GLU A 44 -4.84 13.41 -24.82
N THR A 45 -3.55 13.46 -24.45
CA THR A 45 -2.88 12.37 -23.74
C THR A 45 -3.49 12.17 -22.36
N GLN A 46 -3.68 13.25 -21.59
CA GLN A 46 -4.32 13.21 -20.27
C GLN A 46 -5.76 12.69 -20.35
N ALA A 47 -6.55 13.17 -21.30
CA ALA A 47 -7.92 12.68 -21.51
C ALA A 47 -7.97 11.21 -21.93
N SER A 48 -6.97 10.73 -22.67
CA SER A 48 -6.88 9.33 -23.08
C SER A 48 -6.46 8.43 -21.92
N GLN A 49 -5.51 8.87 -21.08
CA GLN A 49 -5.14 8.19 -19.84
C GLN A 49 -6.32 8.09 -18.87
N GLN A 50 -7.07 9.17 -18.66
CA GLN A 50 -8.28 9.16 -17.82
C GLN A 50 -9.33 8.16 -18.34
N ARG A 51 -9.58 8.13 -19.66
CA ARG A 51 -10.53 7.16 -20.25
C ARG A 51 -10.07 5.72 -20.10
N LEU A 52 -8.78 5.44 -20.29
CA LEU A 52 -8.22 4.11 -20.08
C LEU A 52 -8.34 3.69 -18.62
N PHE A 53 -8.07 4.61 -17.69
CA PHE A 53 -8.21 4.37 -16.26
C PHE A 53 -9.66 4.04 -15.88
N SER A 54 -10.64 4.86 -16.30
CA SER A 54 -12.06 4.59 -16.02
C SER A 54 -12.51 3.23 -16.58
N ARG A 55 -12.01 2.82 -17.75
CA ARG A 55 -12.29 1.50 -18.31
C ARG A 55 -11.66 0.36 -17.50
N GLN A 56 -10.40 0.51 -17.11
CA GLN A 56 -9.72 -0.49 -16.27
C GLN A 56 -10.41 -0.64 -14.92
N GLN A 57 -10.81 0.47 -14.30
CA GLN A 57 -11.56 0.46 -13.04
C GLN A 57 -12.90 -0.26 -13.20
N GLN A 58 -13.69 0.06 -14.24
CA GLN A 58 -14.96 -0.63 -14.51
C GLN A 58 -14.76 -2.14 -14.76
N GLN A 59 -13.71 -2.52 -15.49
CA GLN A 59 -13.39 -3.94 -15.70
C GLN A 59 -13.00 -4.63 -14.40
N TRP A 60 -12.24 -3.95 -13.55
CA TRP A 60 -11.83 -4.47 -12.25
C TRP A 60 -13.04 -4.65 -11.32
N GLU A 61 -13.92 -3.65 -11.22
CA GLU A 61 -15.17 -3.73 -10.45
C GLU A 61 -16.06 -4.89 -10.93
N ALA A 62 -16.21 -5.07 -12.25
CA ALA A 62 -16.98 -6.19 -12.80
C ALA A 62 -16.34 -7.56 -12.50
N LEU A 63 -15.00 -7.67 -12.54
CA LEU A 63 -14.29 -8.90 -12.18
C LEU A 63 -14.37 -9.18 -10.68
N TRP A 64 -14.30 -8.13 -9.86
CA TRP A 64 -14.45 -8.18 -8.41
C TRP A 64 -15.82 -8.74 -8.04
N ASP A 65 -16.89 -8.15 -8.57
CA ASP A 65 -18.27 -8.59 -8.32
C ASP A 65 -18.47 -10.04 -8.73
N LYS A 66 -17.94 -10.44 -9.89
CA LYS A 66 -18.01 -11.82 -10.37
C LYS A 66 -17.25 -12.80 -9.46
N ARG A 67 -16.09 -12.40 -8.93
CA ARG A 67 -15.31 -13.23 -7.99
C ARG A 67 -16.04 -13.33 -6.65
N HIS A 68 -16.56 -12.23 -6.13
CA HIS A 68 -17.29 -12.19 -4.88
C HIS A 68 -18.57 -13.05 -4.95
N GLN A 69 -19.32 -12.94 -6.05
CA GLN A 69 -20.49 -13.78 -6.31
C GLN A 69 -20.13 -15.27 -6.36
N ARG A 70 -19.03 -15.65 -7.01
CA ARG A 70 -18.55 -17.05 -7.00
C ARG A 70 -18.19 -17.53 -5.60
N GLN A 71 -17.58 -16.67 -4.79
CA GLN A 71 -17.23 -17.01 -3.42
C GLN A 71 -18.47 -17.21 -2.54
N LEU A 72 -19.49 -16.35 -2.70
CA LEU A 72 -20.78 -16.51 -2.02
C LEU A 72 -21.46 -17.83 -2.43
N LEU A 73 -21.51 -18.14 -3.72
CA LEU A 73 -22.05 -19.41 -4.21
C LEU A 73 -21.27 -20.63 -3.70
N GLN A 74 -19.95 -20.53 -3.60
CA GLN A 74 -19.12 -21.60 -3.05
C GLN A 74 -19.36 -21.79 -1.55
N GLN A 75 -19.48 -20.70 -0.78
CA GLN A 75 -19.83 -20.77 0.65
C GLN A 75 -21.21 -21.37 0.86
N GLN A 76 -22.19 -20.98 0.03
CA GLN A 76 -23.53 -21.56 0.06
C GLN A 76 -23.50 -23.07 -0.23
N ALA A 77 -22.79 -23.50 -1.28
CA ALA A 77 -22.65 -24.93 -1.59
C ALA A 77 -21.93 -25.75 -0.50
N ILE A 78 -20.97 -25.15 0.21
CA ILE A 78 -20.33 -25.79 1.38
C ILE A 78 -21.33 -25.91 2.53
N SER A 79 -22.10 -24.85 2.80
CA SER A 79 -23.13 -24.85 3.84
C SER A 79 -24.21 -25.90 3.57
N ASP A 80 -24.68 -26.01 2.32
CA ASP A 80 -25.69 -26.99 1.92
C ASP A 80 -25.20 -28.43 2.13
N LYS A 81 -23.95 -28.72 1.75
CA LYS A 81 -23.33 -30.04 1.98
C LYS A 81 -23.17 -30.38 3.46
N LEU A 82 -22.82 -29.39 4.29
CA LEU A 82 -22.73 -29.60 5.74
C LEU A 82 -24.10 -29.88 6.34
N LEU A 83 -25.14 -29.17 5.89
CA LEU A 83 -26.51 -29.39 6.32
C LEU A 83 -26.98 -30.82 5.98
N GLU A 84 -26.69 -31.29 4.76
CA GLU A 84 -27.00 -32.64 4.30
C GLU A 84 -26.29 -33.72 5.15
N GLN A 85 -25.00 -33.52 5.47
CA GLN A 85 -24.25 -34.43 6.35
C GLN A 85 -24.80 -34.48 7.77
N VAL A 86 -25.23 -33.34 8.30
CA VAL A 86 -25.85 -33.24 9.63
C VAL A 86 -27.21 -33.95 9.64
N GLN A 87 -28.05 -33.74 8.63
CA GLN A 87 -29.33 -34.45 8.49
C GLN A 87 -29.15 -35.96 8.41
N ALA A 88 -28.23 -36.44 7.57
CA ALA A 88 -27.93 -37.87 7.47
C ALA A 88 -27.42 -38.48 8.78
N SER A 89 -26.64 -37.71 9.55
CA SER A 89 -26.17 -38.13 10.88
C SER A 89 -27.32 -38.20 11.89
N LEU A 90 -28.25 -37.24 11.84
CA LEU A 90 -29.45 -37.22 12.68
C LEU A 90 -30.36 -38.43 12.39
N GLU A 91 -30.63 -38.73 11.13
CA GLU A 91 -31.42 -39.90 10.73
C GLU A 91 -30.79 -41.21 11.22
N LYS A 92 -29.46 -41.34 11.11
CA LYS A 92 -28.72 -42.51 11.60
C LYS A 92 -28.81 -42.64 13.12
N MET A 93 -28.74 -41.53 13.86
CA MET A 93 -28.92 -41.53 15.31
C MET A 93 -30.35 -41.93 15.70
N GLN A 94 -31.37 -41.41 15.03
CA GLN A 94 -32.77 -41.79 15.27
C GLN A 94 -32.99 -43.29 15.01
N ALA A 95 -32.39 -43.84 13.95
CA ALA A 95 -32.43 -45.28 13.69
C ALA A 95 -31.75 -46.10 14.81
N LEU A 96 -30.62 -45.63 15.34
CA LEU A 96 -29.93 -46.26 16.48
C LEU A 96 -30.74 -46.17 17.79
N GLN A 97 -31.39 -45.03 18.06
CA GLN A 97 -32.31 -44.89 19.20
C GLN A 97 -33.46 -45.88 19.10
N GLN A 98 -34.05 -46.05 17.92
CA GLN A 98 -35.13 -47.00 17.72
C GLN A 98 -34.68 -48.45 17.90
N HIS A 99 -33.46 -48.79 17.49
CA HIS A 99 -32.89 -50.12 17.66
C HIS A 99 -32.49 -50.44 19.11
N ASN A 100 -32.07 -49.44 19.88
CA ASN A 100 -31.57 -49.60 21.26
C ASN A 100 -32.57 -49.12 22.31
N LYS A 101 -33.88 -49.26 22.04
CA LYS A 101 -34.95 -48.73 22.89
C LYS A 101 -34.92 -49.27 24.34
N ASP A 102 -34.35 -50.45 24.54
CA ASP A 102 -34.30 -51.13 25.84
C ASP A 102 -32.99 -50.88 26.62
N ASN A 103 -32.04 -50.12 26.06
CA ASN A 103 -30.76 -49.80 26.73
C ASN A 103 -30.73 -48.33 27.17
N SER A 104 -31.04 -48.09 28.45
CA SER A 104 -31.19 -46.75 29.01
C SER A 104 -29.92 -45.89 28.95
N GLU A 105 -28.73 -46.49 29.11
CA GLU A 105 -27.46 -45.76 29.05
C GLU A 105 -27.16 -45.28 27.62
N VAL A 106 -27.50 -46.10 26.62
CA VAL A 106 -27.34 -45.75 25.20
C VAL A 106 -28.36 -44.68 24.79
N GLN A 107 -29.56 -44.68 25.36
CA GLN A 107 -30.55 -43.63 25.12
C GLN A 107 -30.10 -42.26 25.64
N THR A 108 -29.55 -42.18 26.86
CA THR A 108 -29.06 -40.92 27.41
C THR A 108 -27.93 -40.32 26.57
N ALA A 109 -26.95 -41.14 26.17
CA ALA A 109 -25.84 -40.69 25.32
C ALA A 109 -26.30 -40.25 23.92
N LEU A 110 -27.32 -40.91 23.34
CA LEU A 110 -27.89 -40.51 22.05
C LEU A 110 -28.65 -39.18 22.13
N THR A 111 -29.37 -38.93 23.24
CA THR A 111 -30.08 -37.65 23.44
C THR A 111 -29.12 -36.48 23.60
N GLU A 112 -28.05 -36.62 24.40
CA GLU A 112 -27.04 -35.55 24.56
C GLU A 112 -26.34 -35.21 23.23
N LEU A 113 -26.08 -36.22 22.40
CA LEU A 113 -25.49 -36.03 21.07
C LEU A 113 -26.48 -35.35 20.11
N GLN A 114 -27.77 -35.69 20.19
CA GLN A 114 -28.82 -35.06 19.40
C GLN A 114 -29.00 -33.58 19.75
N ASP A 115 -29.04 -33.24 21.04
CA ASP A 115 -29.13 -31.85 21.51
C ASP A 115 -27.90 -31.04 21.07
N SER A 116 -26.71 -31.63 21.11
CA SER A 116 -25.47 -30.99 20.63
C SER A 116 -25.49 -30.72 19.13
N ILE A 117 -26.07 -31.63 18.34
CA ILE A 117 -26.22 -31.47 16.89
C ILE A 117 -27.29 -30.42 16.57
N GLU A 118 -28.42 -30.41 17.26
CA GLU A 118 -29.46 -29.38 17.09
C GLU A 118 -28.92 -27.98 17.42
N GLU A 119 -28.18 -27.83 18.54
CA GLU A 119 -27.55 -26.55 18.90
C GLU A 119 -26.54 -26.10 17.84
N THR A 120 -25.72 -27.03 17.32
CA THR A 120 -24.75 -26.72 16.26
C THR A 120 -25.45 -26.31 14.97
N THR A 121 -26.57 -26.96 14.64
CA THR A 121 -27.39 -26.67 13.45
C THR A 121 -28.06 -25.30 13.57
N GLU A 122 -28.65 -24.98 14.72
CA GLU A 122 -29.22 -23.65 14.97
C GLU A 122 -28.16 -22.55 14.91
N ARG A 123 -26.96 -22.80 15.45
CA ARG A 123 -25.84 -21.85 15.35
C ARG A 123 -25.40 -21.62 13.90
N LEU A 124 -25.43 -22.64 13.06
CA LEU A 124 -25.11 -22.52 11.63
C LEU A 124 -26.22 -21.81 10.85
N LEU A 125 -27.49 -22.11 11.12
CA LEU A 125 -28.66 -21.47 10.49
C LEU A 125 -28.85 -20.02 10.92
N ASN A 126 -28.58 -19.69 12.19
CA ASN A 126 -28.68 -18.33 12.72
C ASN A 126 -27.43 -17.47 12.43
N LYS A 127 -26.37 -18.05 11.84
CA LYS A 127 -25.23 -17.29 11.30
C LYS A 127 -25.65 -16.67 9.97
N LYS A 128 -26.56 -15.70 10.07
CA LYS A 128 -27.12 -14.96 8.94
C LYS A 128 -25.99 -14.35 8.12
N ILE A 129 -25.89 -14.74 6.85
CA ILE A 129 -25.03 -14.07 5.87
C ILE A 129 -25.46 -12.58 5.87
N PRO A 130 -24.55 -11.63 6.17
CA PRO A 130 -24.92 -10.24 6.32
C PRO A 130 -25.20 -9.65 4.94
N GLY A 131 -26.47 -9.71 4.52
CA GLY A 131 -26.85 -9.27 3.19
C GLY A 131 -28.32 -9.48 2.85
N GLU A 132 -29.25 -9.15 3.75
CA GLU A 132 -30.63 -8.93 3.33
C GLU A 132 -31.33 -7.91 4.23
N THR A 133 -31.58 -6.75 3.64
CA THR A 133 -32.16 -5.56 4.25
C THR A 133 -33.64 -5.79 4.58
N GLN A 134 -33.98 -5.93 5.85
CA GLN A 134 -35.34 -5.67 6.34
C GLN A 134 -35.39 -4.26 6.92
N THR A 135 -36.13 -3.39 6.24
CA THR A 135 -36.55 -2.08 6.73
C THR A 135 -37.50 -2.25 7.91
N ALA A 136 -36.97 -2.21 9.14
CA ALA A 136 -37.77 -2.04 10.34
C ALA A 136 -37.25 -0.84 11.14
N LYS A 137 -38.13 0.15 11.30
CA LYS A 137 -38.01 1.29 12.21
C LYS A 137 -37.84 0.77 13.64
N ALA A 138 -36.68 1.01 14.26
CA ALA A 138 -36.53 0.94 15.70
C ALA A 138 -35.40 1.87 16.18
N SER A 139 -35.66 2.46 17.34
CA SER A 139 -34.96 3.52 18.07
C SER A 139 -33.44 3.35 18.23
N PRO A 140 -32.69 4.47 18.43
CA PRO A 140 -31.24 4.46 18.47
C PRO A 140 -30.78 3.84 19.79
N THR A 141 -30.40 2.57 19.74
CA THR A 141 -29.51 2.01 20.75
C THR A 141 -28.12 2.16 20.18
N THR A 142 -27.32 3.05 20.77
CA THR A 142 -25.90 3.30 20.46
C THR A 142 -25.09 2.05 20.83
N SER A 143 -25.27 0.98 20.07
CA SER A 143 -24.27 -0.07 19.97
C SER A 143 -23.14 0.56 19.17
N ALA A 144 -22.02 0.88 19.84
CA ALA A 144 -20.77 1.20 19.17
C ALA A 144 -20.41 -0.02 18.32
N ARG A 145 -20.88 -0.03 17.06
CA ARG A 145 -20.36 -0.92 16.04
C ARG A 145 -18.86 -0.72 16.05
N SER A 146 -18.13 -1.73 16.50
CA SER A 146 -16.71 -1.85 16.23
C SER A 146 -16.58 -1.79 14.71
N SER A 147 -16.27 -0.60 14.17
CA SER A 147 -15.95 -0.47 12.77
C SER A 147 -14.64 -1.22 12.57
N SER A 148 -14.71 -2.39 11.96
CA SER A 148 -13.53 -3.08 11.43
C SER A 148 -12.76 -2.10 10.56
N SER A 149 -11.44 -2.03 10.71
CA SER A 149 -10.59 -1.21 9.82
C SER A 149 -10.92 -1.49 8.35
N LEU A 150 -10.91 -0.44 7.54
CA LEU A 150 -11.17 -0.49 6.10
C LEU A 150 -10.22 -1.47 5.41
N LEU A 151 -8.92 -1.44 5.74
CA LEU A 151 -7.93 -2.38 5.24
C LEU A 151 -8.35 -3.82 5.53
N HIS A 152 -8.81 -4.13 6.74
CA HIS A 152 -9.26 -5.48 7.08
C HIS A 152 -10.49 -5.92 6.26
N GLN A 153 -11.35 -4.99 5.85
CA GLN A 153 -12.50 -5.28 4.99
C GLN A 153 -12.07 -5.59 3.54
N VAL A 154 -11.03 -4.90 3.04
CA VAL A 154 -10.55 -5.05 1.66
C VAL A 154 -9.32 -5.95 1.53
N ALA A 155 -8.74 -6.43 2.64
CA ALA A 155 -7.53 -7.25 2.66
C ALA A 155 -7.58 -8.48 1.74
N PRO A 156 -8.70 -9.23 1.62
CA PRO A 156 -8.81 -10.35 0.69
C PRO A 156 -8.63 -9.97 -0.79
N ALA A 157 -8.70 -8.68 -1.13
CA ALA A 157 -8.42 -8.18 -2.47
C ALA A 157 -6.92 -8.16 -2.80
N PHE A 158 -6.10 -7.88 -1.79
CA PHE A 158 -4.67 -7.64 -1.92
C PHE A 158 -3.83 -8.85 -1.50
N PHE A 159 -4.34 -9.62 -0.54
CA PHE A 159 -3.60 -10.69 0.11
C PHE A 159 -4.35 -12.02 0.06
N PRO A 160 -3.63 -13.16 0.04
CA PRO A 160 -4.21 -14.43 0.41
C PRO A 160 -4.51 -14.40 1.92
N ILE A 161 -5.78 -14.34 2.30
CA ILE A 161 -6.21 -14.29 3.71
C ILE A 161 -6.67 -15.67 4.17
N ASP A 162 -6.23 -16.08 5.36
CA ASP A 162 -6.81 -17.20 6.09
C ASP A 162 -8.14 -16.74 6.69
N PHE A 163 -9.24 -17.31 6.21
CA PHE A 163 -10.59 -16.93 6.64
C PHE A 163 -10.89 -17.25 8.10
N VAL A 164 -10.13 -18.15 8.74
CA VAL A 164 -10.30 -18.49 10.16
C VAL A 164 -9.67 -17.40 11.03
N THR A 165 -8.46 -16.98 10.69
CA THR A 165 -7.67 -16.05 11.52
C THR A 165 -7.73 -14.59 11.07
N GLY A 166 -8.20 -14.34 9.84
CA GLY A 166 -8.19 -13.02 9.20
C GLY A 166 -6.78 -12.50 8.91
N LYS A 167 -5.76 -13.39 8.86
CA LYS A 167 -4.35 -13.03 8.65
C LYS A 167 -3.87 -13.37 7.24
N ILE A 168 -2.80 -12.72 6.81
CA ILE A 168 -2.12 -13.02 5.55
C ILE A 168 -1.48 -14.41 5.61
N MET A 169 -1.74 -15.23 4.60
CA MET A 169 -1.16 -16.56 4.42
C MET A 169 0.17 -16.47 3.67
N PHE A 170 1.24 -16.16 4.41
CA PHE A 170 2.59 -16.33 3.89
C PHE A 170 2.96 -17.81 3.77
N PRO A 171 3.81 -18.20 2.80
CA PRO A 171 4.40 -19.54 2.77
C PRO A 171 5.16 -19.83 4.09
N PRO A 172 5.17 -21.08 4.59
CA PRO A 172 5.87 -21.45 5.82
C PRO A 172 7.37 -21.14 5.81
N THR A 173 7.98 -20.99 4.63
CA THR A 173 9.39 -20.63 4.48
C THR A 173 9.67 -19.18 4.86
N VAL A 174 8.67 -18.29 4.81
CA VAL A 174 8.84 -16.86 5.07
C VAL A 174 9.03 -16.63 6.57
N THR A 175 10.22 -16.17 6.94
CA THR A 175 10.61 -15.82 8.30
C THR A 175 10.91 -14.33 8.45
N THR A 176 11.07 -13.59 7.36
CA THR A 176 11.32 -12.15 7.37
C THR A 176 10.28 -11.44 6.50
N ILE A 177 9.67 -10.37 7.01
CA ILE A 177 8.76 -9.52 6.25
C ILE A 177 9.34 -8.12 6.15
N LEU A 178 9.43 -7.63 4.92
CA LEU A 178 9.80 -6.27 4.59
C LEU A 178 8.53 -5.48 4.25
N ILE A 179 8.41 -4.28 4.80
CA ILE A 179 7.35 -3.33 4.46
C ILE A 179 8.02 -2.08 3.88
N ASP A 180 7.65 -1.70 2.67
CA ASP A 180 8.16 -0.51 1.98
C ASP A 180 7.03 0.51 1.83
N VAL A 181 7.05 1.56 2.64
CA VAL A 181 6.11 2.67 2.56
C VAL A 181 6.70 3.76 1.69
N GLY A 182 5.95 4.17 0.65
CA GLY A 182 6.47 5.04 -0.40
C GLY A 182 7.40 4.30 -1.33
N ALA A 183 7.04 3.06 -1.67
CA ALA A 183 7.83 2.27 -2.59
C ALA A 183 7.80 2.96 -3.97
N LYS A 184 8.94 3.45 -4.44
CA LYS A 184 9.11 4.06 -5.76
C LYS A 184 10.30 3.44 -6.48
N GLU A 185 10.39 3.67 -7.79
CA GLU A 185 11.56 3.25 -8.56
C GLU A 185 12.78 4.14 -8.22
N PRO A 186 13.96 3.56 -7.94
CA PRO A 186 14.24 2.13 -7.92
C PRO A 186 13.68 1.42 -6.67
N ALA A 187 12.85 0.40 -6.88
CA ALA A 187 12.21 -0.36 -5.80
C ALA A 187 13.24 -1.26 -5.10
N TYR A 188 14.04 -0.67 -4.20
CA TYR A 188 15.24 -1.27 -3.62
C TYR A 188 15.00 -2.67 -3.05
N PHE A 189 13.96 -2.83 -2.20
CA PHE A 189 13.67 -4.13 -1.62
C PHE A 189 13.18 -5.15 -2.66
N LEU A 190 12.44 -4.71 -3.69
CA LEU A 190 12.00 -5.61 -4.76
C LEU A 190 13.18 -6.08 -5.61
N ASP A 191 14.10 -5.17 -5.95
CA ASP A 191 15.35 -5.47 -6.63
C ASP A 191 16.15 -6.52 -5.86
N MET A 192 16.28 -6.31 -4.55
CA MET A 192 17.02 -7.19 -3.65
C MET A 192 16.37 -8.57 -3.56
N VAL A 193 15.06 -8.65 -3.28
CA VAL A 193 14.32 -9.92 -3.20
C VAL A 193 14.40 -10.68 -4.53
N THR A 194 14.30 -9.98 -5.65
CA THR A 194 14.39 -10.59 -6.99
C THR A 194 15.78 -11.13 -7.30
N ARG A 195 16.85 -10.42 -6.91
CA ARG A 195 18.24 -10.84 -7.15
C ARG A 195 18.68 -11.97 -6.21
N MET A 196 18.34 -11.86 -4.92
CA MET A 196 18.75 -12.86 -3.92
C MET A 196 17.94 -14.14 -4.03
N ARG A 197 16.69 -14.06 -4.55
CA ARG A 197 15.75 -15.18 -4.62
C ARG A 197 15.57 -15.91 -3.28
N ASP A 198 15.68 -15.16 -2.19
CA ASP A 198 15.59 -15.71 -0.84
C ASP A 198 14.14 -16.10 -0.53
N PRO A 199 13.83 -17.41 -0.37
CA PRO A 199 12.47 -17.87 -0.13
C PRO A 199 11.98 -17.55 1.29
N THR A 200 12.85 -17.00 2.14
CA THR A 200 12.54 -16.64 3.52
C THR A 200 12.02 -15.21 3.68
N VAL A 201 12.02 -14.42 2.60
CA VAL A 201 11.62 -13.02 2.63
C VAL A 201 10.27 -12.80 1.94
N GLY A 202 9.35 -12.16 2.65
CA GLY A 202 8.13 -11.54 2.11
C GLY A 202 8.29 -10.03 2.02
N LEU A 203 7.57 -9.38 1.10
CA LEU A 203 7.64 -7.95 0.83
C LEU A 203 6.24 -7.38 0.60
N ILE A 204 5.90 -6.30 1.30
CA ILE A 204 4.67 -5.53 1.09
C ILE A 204 5.06 -4.09 0.76
N MET A 205 4.64 -3.61 -0.40
CA MET A 205 4.99 -2.29 -0.92
C MET A 205 3.73 -1.42 -1.05
N PHE A 206 3.83 -0.17 -0.61
CA PHE A 206 2.74 0.81 -0.67
C PHE A 206 3.18 2.04 -1.44
N ASP A 207 2.41 2.42 -2.46
CA ASP A 207 2.52 3.73 -3.11
C ASP A 207 1.13 4.22 -3.52
N PRO A 208 0.72 5.45 -3.17
CA PRO A 208 -0.59 5.97 -3.52
C PRO A 208 -0.71 6.41 -4.99
N LEU A 209 0.40 6.73 -5.65
CA LEU A 209 0.43 7.30 -6.99
C LEU A 209 0.46 6.20 -8.04
N TYR A 210 -0.34 6.38 -9.09
CA TYR A 210 -0.39 5.43 -10.20
C TYR A 210 0.98 5.27 -10.88
N ASP A 211 1.68 6.38 -11.12
CA ASP A 211 2.98 6.39 -11.80
C ASP A 211 4.10 5.72 -10.97
N GLY A 212 3.98 5.70 -9.63
CA GLY A 212 4.87 4.95 -8.74
C GLY A 212 4.46 3.48 -8.60
N TYR A 213 3.17 3.25 -8.38
CA TYR A 213 2.60 1.92 -8.15
C TYR A 213 2.70 0.99 -9.36
N VAL A 214 2.34 1.44 -10.57
CA VAL A 214 2.25 0.55 -11.75
C VAL A 214 3.57 -0.13 -12.10
N PRO A 215 4.71 0.58 -12.16
CA PRO A 215 6.01 -0.07 -12.37
C PRO A 215 6.30 -1.16 -11.33
N ILE A 216 6.03 -0.89 -10.06
CA ILE A 216 6.31 -1.81 -8.96
C ILE A 216 5.37 -3.02 -8.99
N ALA A 217 4.08 -2.79 -9.22
CA ALA A 217 3.09 -3.87 -9.34
C ALA A 217 3.42 -4.81 -10.51
N ARG A 218 3.85 -4.25 -11.65
CA ARG A 218 4.31 -5.04 -12.79
C ARG A 218 5.52 -5.92 -12.42
N ARG A 219 6.51 -5.35 -11.75
CA ARG A 219 7.71 -6.09 -11.36
C ARG A 219 7.44 -7.11 -10.25
N ALA A 220 6.53 -6.81 -9.32
CA ALA A 220 6.03 -7.78 -8.35
C ALA A 220 5.36 -8.95 -9.06
N LEU A 221 4.51 -8.68 -10.07
CA LEU A 221 3.93 -9.72 -10.92
C LEU A 221 5.00 -10.53 -11.63
N ASP A 222 5.98 -9.90 -12.28
CA ASP A 222 7.08 -10.59 -12.95
C ASP A 222 7.82 -11.53 -11.99
N TYR A 223 8.02 -11.14 -10.72
CA TYR A 223 8.57 -12.00 -9.67
C TYR A 223 7.67 -13.20 -9.36
N THR A 224 6.35 -13.02 -9.28
CA THR A 224 5.40 -14.12 -9.03
C THR A 224 5.34 -15.14 -10.17
N MET A 225 5.66 -14.71 -11.39
CA MET A 225 5.71 -15.57 -12.57
C MET A 225 7.05 -16.32 -12.71
N GLN A 226 8.05 -16.03 -11.88
CA GLN A 226 9.33 -16.75 -11.94
C GLN A 226 9.16 -18.20 -11.50
N HIS A 227 9.48 -19.11 -12.42
CA HIS A 227 9.51 -20.55 -12.18
C HIS A 227 10.95 -21.07 -12.21
N SER A 228 11.18 -22.16 -11.49
CA SER A 228 12.38 -22.98 -11.66
C SER A 228 12.32 -23.80 -12.96
N ASP A 229 11.11 -24.03 -13.49
CA ASP A 229 10.85 -24.69 -14.78
C ASP A 229 10.55 -23.64 -15.88
N PRO A 230 11.41 -23.50 -16.91
CA PRO A 230 11.20 -22.57 -18.02
C PRO A 230 9.92 -22.83 -18.84
N LEU A 231 9.34 -24.04 -18.74
CA LEU A 231 8.10 -24.37 -19.45
C LEU A 231 6.85 -23.87 -18.70
N ALA A 232 7.01 -23.37 -17.47
CA ALA A 232 5.92 -22.89 -16.62
C ALA A 232 5.83 -21.35 -16.53
N ASP A 233 6.57 -20.61 -17.37
CA ASP A 233 6.68 -19.13 -17.37
C ASP A 233 5.35 -18.35 -17.47
N TYR A 234 4.23 -19.04 -17.76
CA TYR A 234 2.88 -18.46 -17.86
C TYR A 234 1.93 -18.83 -16.71
N ILE A 235 2.40 -19.61 -15.75
CA ILE A 235 1.66 -19.94 -14.53
C ILE A 235 2.24 -19.08 -13.41
N ALA A 236 1.46 -18.75 -12.37
CA ALA A 236 1.98 -18.06 -11.19
C ALA A 236 2.50 -19.12 -10.20
N SER A 237 3.73 -18.97 -9.70
CA SER A 237 4.32 -19.98 -8.83
C SER A 237 3.67 -19.87 -7.45
N PRO A 238 3.10 -20.95 -6.87
CA PRO A 238 2.49 -20.92 -5.55
C PRO A 238 3.45 -20.42 -4.46
N ASP A 239 4.76 -20.63 -4.65
CA ASP A 239 5.81 -20.26 -3.71
C ASP A 239 6.12 -18.76 -3.74
N THR A 240 6.08 -18.11 -4.90
CA THR A 240 6.42 -16.68 -5.05
C THR A 240 5.20 -15.77 -5.00
N THR A 241 4.04 -16.24 -5.46
CA THR A 241 2.78 -15.46 -5.56
C THR A 241 2.24 -15.00 -4.21
N LYS A 242 2.65 -15.65 -3.11
CA LYS A 242 2.22 -15.33 -1.75
C LYS A 242 3.27 -14.56 -0.94
N ARG A 243 4.31 -14.03 -1.58
CA ARG A 243 5.44 -13.38 -0.91
C ARG A 243 5.53 -11.88 -1.16
N VAL A 244 5.28 -11.42 -2.39
CA VAL A 244 5.49 -10.03 -2.79
C VAL A 244 4.16 -9.39 -3.16
N PHE A 245 3.83 -8.29 -2.51
CA PHE A 245 2.59 -7.56 -2.67
C PHE A 245 2.88 -6.10 -2.95
N ALA A 246 2.22 -5.54 -3.97
CA ALA A 246 2.19 -4.10 -4.24
C ALA A 246 0.76 -3.60 -4.04
N ILE A 247 0.58 -2.51 -3.32
CA ILE A 247 -0.73 -1.98 -2.95
C ILE A 247 -0.78 -0.50 -3.30
N GLN A 248 -1.79 -0.12 -4.08
CA GLN A 248 -2.04 1.27 -4.41
C GLN A 248 -2.75 2.00 -3.26
N ALA A 249 -1.99 2.38 -2.26
CA ALA A 249 -2.47 3.14 -1.11
C ALA A 249 -1.33 3.91 -0.44
N ALA A 250 -1.67 5.03 0.19
CA ALA A 250 -0.78 5.70 1.13
C ALA A 250 -0.83 4.98 2.48
N ILE A 251 0.25 5.12 3.25
CA ILE A 251 0.22 4.82 4.67
C ILE A 251 0.22 6.14 5.43
N GLY A 252 -0.62 6.25 6.45
CA GLY A 252 -0.79 7.45 7.24
C GLY A 252 -1.12 7.17 8.70
N PRO A 253 -1.24 8.22 9.52
CA PRO A 253 -1.59 8.08 10.94
C PRO A 253 -3.05 7.65 11.15
N THR A 254 -3.92 7.89 10.16
CA THR A 254 -5.35 7.58 10.21
C THR A 254 -5.81 6.98 8.89
N GLU A 255 -6.65 5.96 8.98
CA GLU A 255 -7.26 5.30 7.84
C GLU A 255 -8.40 6.14 7.22
N GLY A 256 -8.57 6.04 5.91
CA GLY A 256 -9.66 6.71 5.19
C GLY A 256 -9.28 7.10 3.76
N GLN A 257 -10.06 7.99 3.16
CA GLN A 257 -9.69 8.61 1.89
C GLN A 257 -9.27 10.04 2.12
N VAL A 258 -8.18 10.45 1.47
CA VAL A 258 -7.64 11.81 1.56
C VAL A 258 -7.30 12.33 0.18
N GLU A 259 -7.18 13.66 0.07
CA GLU A 259 -6.57 14.28 -1.10
C GLU A 259 -5.05 14.25 -0.95
N PHE A 260 -4.41 13.39 -1.74
CA PHE A 260 -2.97 13.35 -1.89
C PHE A 260 -2.55 14.50 -2.80
N GLN A 261 -1.77 15.42 -2.25
CA GLN A 261 -1.30 16.61 -2.95
C GLN A 261 -0.11 16.24 -3.84
N LEU A 262 -0.13 16.64 -5.10
CA LEU A 262 0.91 16.37 -6.10
C LEU A 262 1.86 17.56 -6.25
N SER A 263 3.16 17.29 -6.36
CA SER A 263 4.17 18.30 -6.69
C SER A 263 4.50 18.30 -8.18
N GLU A 264 5.07 19.41 -8.64
CA GLU A 264 5.66 19.56 -9.98
C GLU A 264 6.81 18.55 -10.23
N SER A 265 7.44 18.08 -9.15
CA SER A 265 8.35 16.93 -9.19
C SER A 265 7.56 15.63 -9.24
N ALA A 266 7.77 14.82 -10.28
CA ALA A 266 7.10 13.52 -10.49
C ALA A 266 7.28 12.54 -9.32
N TYR A 267 8.28 12.77 -8.48
CA TYR A 267 8.59 11.92 -7.34
C TYR A 267 8.10 12.49 -6.02
N CYS A 268 7.42 13.63 -5.99
CA CYS A 268 6.96 14.21 -4.74
C CYS A 268 5.44 14.45 -4.68
N GLY A 269 4.88 14.10 -3.53
CA GLY A 269 3.57 14.51 -3.08
C GLY A 269 3.30 13.99 -1.68
N THR A 270 2.20 14.39 -1.06
CA THR A 270 1.98 14.10 0.37
C THR A 270 0.50 14.03 0.71
N ILE A 271 0.15 13.23 1.73
CA ILE A 271 -1.20 13.23 2.31
C ILE A 271 -1.42 14.39 3.29
N LYS A 272 -0.36 15.11 3.67
CA LYS A 272 -0.43 16.24 4.58
C LYS A 272 -1.15 17.42 3.91
N GLN A 273 -2.19 17.91 4.57
CA GLN A 273 -2.97 19.05 4.08
C GLN A 273 -2.27 20.37 4.44
N GLY A 274 -2.40 21.40 3.59
CA GLY A 274 -1.89 22.76 3.83
C GLY A 274 -0.74 23.18 2.89
N LYS A 275 0.04 24.19 3.31
CA LYS A 275 1.14 24.80 2.52
C LYS A 275 2.41 23.93 2.49
N VAL A 276 2.28 22.64 2.18
CA VAL A 276 3.38 21.66 2.26
C VAL A 276 4.45 21.90 1.19
N PHE A 277 4.06 22.46 0.03
CA PHE A 277 4.97 22.76 -1.08
C PHE A 277 5.58 24.17 -1.05
N GLU A 278 5.34 24.94 0.01
CA GLU A 278 6.01 26.21 0.26
C GLU A 278 7.32 26.03 1.05
N ASP A 279 7.59 24.81 1.53
CA ASP A 279 8.81 24.49 2.25
C ASP A 279 9.92 24.03 1.31
N THR A 280 10.96 24.85 1.15
CA THR A 280 12.07 24.61 0.21
C THR A 280 12.95 23.42 0.58
N ALA A 281 12.81 22.88 1.80
CA ALA A 281 13.65 21.80 2.33
C ALA A 281 13.35 20.42 1.74
N THR A 282 12.14 20.20 1.20
CA THR A 282 11.68 18.87 0.75
C THR A 282 11.99 18.58 -0.72
N GLY A 283 12.56 19.54 -1.46
CA GLY A 283 12.75 19.42 -2.92
C GLY A 283 11.44 19.50 -3.74
N CYS A 284 10.28 19.40 -3.07
CA CYS A 284 8.94 19.45 -3.64
C CYS A 284 8.49 20.88 -3.87
N LYS A 285 9.04 21.50 -4.93
CA LYS A 285 8.70 22.88 -5.26
C LYS A 285 7.35 22.87 -5.99
N LYS A 286 6.38 23.57 -5.42
CA LYS A 286 5.06 23.87 -6.01
C LYS A 286 4.13 22.66 -6.18
N GLY A 287 2.89 22.84 -5.74
CA GLY A 287 1.80 21.88 -5.96
C GLY A 287 1.19 22.06 -7.35
N ILE A 288 0.91 20.95 -8.04
CA ILE A 288 0.28 20.94 -9.37
C ILE A 288 -1.17 20.42 -9.36
N GLY A 289 -1.62 19.87 -8.23
CA GLY A 289 -2.98 19.37 -8.07
C GLY A 289 -3.08 18.39 -6.90
N SER A 290 -4.19 17.66 -6.86
CA SER A 290 -4.40 16.58 -5.90
C SER A 290 -5.11 15.40 -6.57
N VAL A 291 -4.92 14.21 -6.00
CA VAL A 291 -5.64 12.99 -6.37
C VAL A 291 -6.22 12.36 -5.11
N ARG A 292 -7.36 11.69 -5.20
CA ARG A 292 -7.89 10.94 -4.06
C ARG A 292 -7.08 9.67 -3.88
N ALA A 293 -6.52 9.48 -2.69
CA ALA A 293 -5.78 8.30 -2.32
C ALA A 293 -6.46 7.58 -1.16
N GLN A 294 -6.42 6.26 -1.20
CA GLN A 294 -6.74 5.42 -0.06
C GLN A 294 -5.59 5.47 0.93
N VAL A 295 -5.90 5.66 2.22
CA VAL A 295 -4.92 5.65 3.30
C VAL A 295 -5.22 4.47 4.21
N PHE A 296 -4.18 3.71 4.54
CA PHE A 296 -4.19 2.68 5.59
C PHE A 296 -3.23 3.06 6.71
N THR A 297 -3.34 2.42 7.88
CA THR A 297 -2.36 2.60 8.96
C THR A 297 -1.38 1.45 9.01
N LEU A 298 -0.14 1.68 9.45
CA LEU A 298 0.79 0.56 9.72
C LEU A 298 0.28 -0.35 10.84
N HIS A 299 -0.51 0.18 11.78
CA HIS A 299 -1.13 -0.63 12.82
C HIS A 299 -1.98 -1.75 12.22
N ASP A 300 -2.87 -1.42 11.28
CA ASP A 300 -3.77 -2.37 10.62
C ASP A 300 -3.01 -3.33 9.70
N VAL A 301 -2.01 -2.82 8.96
CA VAL A 301 -1.13 -3.66 8.13
C VAL A 301 -0.40 -4.70 8.99
N LEU A 302 0.19 -4.26 10.11
CA LEU A 302 0.85 -5.17 11.04
C LEU A 302 -0.17 -6.16 11.60
N ALA A 303 -1.37 -5.72 11.99
CA ALA A 303 -2.42 -6.59 12.52
C ALA A 303 -2.81 -7.72 11.55
N LEU A 304 -2.68 -7.54 10.23
CA LEU A 304 -2.92 -8.60 9.24
C LEU A 304 -1.80 -9.65 9.16
N ILE A 305 -0.58 -9.33 9.59
CA ILE A 305 0.54 -10.28 9.57
C ILE A 305 0.34 -11.31 10.70
N PRO A 306 0.54 -12.62 10.47
CA PRO A 306 0.52 -13.64 11.53
C PRO A 306 1.51 -13.34 12.66
N GLN A 307 1.13 -13.65 13.90
CA GLN A 307 2.03 -13.55 15.06
C GLN A 307 2.70 -14.90 15.29
N ASN A 308 3.78 -15.13 14.56
CA ASN A 308 4.56 -16.34 14.67
C ASN A 308 5.92 -15.96 15.28
N ASN A 309 6.41 -16.75 16.24
CA ASN A 309 7.67 -16.43 16.96
C ASN A 309 8.92 -16.37 16.06
N THR A 310 8.81 -16.85 14.82
CA THR A 310 9.91 -16.88 13.84
C THR A 310 9.86 -15.75 12.84
N THR A 311 8.81 -14.91 12.84
CA THR A 311 8.64 -13.86 11.84
C THR A 311 9.22 -12.53 12.34
N THR A 312 10.29 -12.06 11.71
CA THR A 312 10.85 -10.71 11.92
C THR A 312 10.23 -9.74 10.91
N ILE A 313 10.03 -8.49 11.34
CA ILE A 313 9.45 -7.44 10.49
C ILE A 313 10.40 -6.25 10.44
N HIS A 314 10.72 -5.80 9.22
CA HIS A 314 11.50 -4.59 8.97
C HIS A 314 10.70 -3.64 8.08
N ILE A 315 10.73 -2.35 8.38
CA ILE A 315 9.91 -1.35 7.70
C ILE A 315 10.81 -0.23 7.18
N LYS A 316 10.64 0.19 5.92
CA LYS A 316 11.09 1.47 5.40
C LYS A 316 9.89 2.42 5.36
N ILE A 317 10.08 3.65 5.85
CA ILE A 317 9.11 4.74 5.78
C ILE A 317 9.72 5.88 4.99
N ASP A 318 9.08 6.19 3.87
CA ASP A 318 9.41 7.29 2.96
C ASP A 318 8.08 7.86 2.44
N ALA A 319 7.36 8.54 3.32
CA ALA A 319 6.01 9.03 3.11
C ALA A 319 5.96 10.54 2.82
N GLU A 320 7.06 11.10 2.32
CA GLU A 320 7.15 12.44 1.77
C GLU A 320 6.58 13.51 2.73
N GLY A 321 7.08 13.54 3.96
CA GLY A 321 6.73 14.53 4.98
C GLY A 321 5.64 14.11 5.97
N VAL A 322 5.23 12.84 5.94
CA VAL A 322 4.30 12.22 6.92
C VAL A 322 4.98 11.09 7.70
N ASP A 323 6.28 10.92 7.48
CA ASP A 323 7.13 9.87 8.05
C ASP A 323 7.03 9.79 9.57
N ASN A 324 7.18 10.94 10.23
CA ASN A 324 7.12 11.05 11.68
C ASN A 324 5.71 10.82 12.22
N ASP A 325 4.69 11.32 11.53
CA ASP A 325 3.30 11.13 11.94
C ASP A 325 2.93 9.64 11.91
N ILE A 326 3.39 8.91 10.89
CA ILE A 326 3.26 7.45 10.79
C ILE A 326 4.03 6.75 11.91
N LEU A 327 5.29 7.15 12.13
CA LEU A 327 6.15 6.58 13.18
C LEU A 327 5.49 6.70 14.56
N PHE A 328 5.00 7.89 14.92
CA PHE A 328 4.39 8.15 16.21
C PHE A 328 3.03 7.48 16.36
N ALA A 329 2.16 7.53 15.34
CA ALA A 329 0.87 6.84 15.37
C ALA A 329 1.01 5.31 15.52
N SER A 330 2.13 4.76 15.03
CA SER A 330 2.38 3.32 15.00
C SER A 330 3.32 2.82 16.09
N ALA A 331 3.84 3.70 16.95
CA ALA A 331 4.85 3.39 17.95
C ALA A 331 4.49 2.17 18.81
N LYS A 332 3.25 2.13 19.32
CA LYS A 332 2.76 1.00 20.12
C LYS A 332 2.80 -0.34 19.34
N ALA A 333 2.43 -0.33 18.07
CA ALA A 333 2.46 -1.52 17.22
C ALA A 333 3.90 -1.98 16.92
N PHE A 334 4.84 -1.04 16.79
CA PHE A 334 6.24 -1.33 16.54
C PHE A 334 6.89 -2.06 17.71
N SER A 335 6.68 -1.58 18.95
CA SER A 335 7.28 -2.16 20.16
C SER A 335 7.07 -3.67 20.30
N ALA A 336 5.89 -4.14 19.89
CA ALA A 336 5.50 -5.53 20.06
C ALA A 336 6.03 -6.45 18.93
N ARG A 337 6.27 -5.92 17.73
CA ARG A 337 6.31 -6.74 16.51
C ARG A 337 7.41 -6.42 15.50
N VAL A 338 7.96 -5.21 15.54
CA VAL A 338 8.87 -4.71 14.50
C VAL A 338 10.28 -4.71 15.02
N GLU A 339 11.19 -5.29 14.24
CA GLU A 339 12.59 -5.40 14.60
C GLU A 339 13.38 -4.17 14.16
N THR A 340 13.02 -3.59 13.01
CA THR A 340 13.69 -2.40 12.47
C THR A 340 12.71 -1.49 11.75
N VAL A 341 12.84 -0.18 11.97
CA VAL A 341 12.19 0.85 11.16
C VAL A 341 13.27 1.78 10.63
N VAL A 342 13.31 1.99 9.32
CA VAL A 342 14.17 2.96 8.65
C VAL A 342 13.27 4.08 8.17
N VAL A 343 13.59 5.32 8.55
CA VAL A 343 12.84 6.50 8.14
C VAL A 343 13.72 7.38 7.27
N GLU A 344 13.23 7.73 6.08
CA GLU A 344 13.87 8.72 5.23
C GLU A 344 13.70 10.13 5.81
N LYS A 345 14.81 10.84 6.00
CA LYS A 345 14.78 12.13 6.67
C LYS A 345 14.53 13.26 5.69
N ASN A 346 13.53 14.06 6.02
CA ASN A 346 13.40 15.41 5.51
C ASN A 346 14.38 16.33 6.26
N THR A 347 15.21 17.08 5.53
CA THR A 347 16.28 17.92 6.12
C THR A 347 15.79 19.17 6.86
N ASP A 348 14.49 19.32 7.14
CA ASP A 348 13.95 20.48 7.87
C ASP A 348 14.32 20.44 9.37
N PRO A 349 15.10 21.42 9.89
CA PRO A 349 15.43 21.53 11.31
C PRO A 349 14.22 21.75 12.24
N ARG A 350 13.07 22.16 11.71
CA ARG A 350 11.83 22.38 12.48
C ARG A 350 10.99 21.12 12.68
N ASP A 351 11.38 20.02 12.03
CA ASP A 351 10.74 18.73 12.20
C ASP A 351 11.19 18.04 13.51
N LYS A 352 10.27 17.38 14.22
CA LYS A 352 10.53 16.79 15.55
C LYS A 352 11.62 15.70 15.51
N ALA A 353 11.75 14.97 14.40
CA ALA A 353 12.87 14.05 14.21
C ALA A 353 14.19 14.76 13.87
N GLY A 354 14.12 15.92 13.21
CA GLY A 354 15.25 16.84 13.03
C GLY A 354 15.81 17.32 14.38
N PHE A 355 14.92 17.64 15.32
CA PHE A 355 15.25 17.99 16.71
C PHE A 355 15.96 16.84 17.43
N LEU A 356 15.44 15.60 17.37
CA LEU A 356 16.09 14.44 18.01
C LEU A 356 17.49 14.16 17.46
N CYS A 357 17.68 14.29 16.15
CA CYS A 357 19.00 14.14 15.54
C CYS A 357 20.00 15.23 15.96
N GLN A 358 19.53 16.49 16.08
CA GLN A 358 20.36 17.59 16.57
C GLN A 358 20.70 17.44 18.05
N HIS A 359 19.74 17.02 18.88
CA HIS A 359 19.95 16.85 20.33
C HIS A 359 20.86 15.66 20.65
N ALA A 360 20.78 14.58 19.86
CA ALA A 360 21.66 13.43 19.99
C ALA A 360 23.05 13.65 19.34
N GLY A 361 23.32 14.82 18.74
CA GLY A 361 24.60 15.14 18.09
C GLY A 361 24.88 14.31 16.83
N LEU A 362 23.85 13.78 16.18
CA LEU A 362 23.99 12.73 15.15
C LEU A 362 24.04 13.27 13.71
N CYS A 363 23.96 14.59 13.51
CA CYS A 363 24.07 15.20 12.17
C CYS A 363 25.15 16.29 12.14
N ASN A 364 26.22 16.05 11.38
CA ASN A 364 27.18 17.10 11.00
C ASN A 364 26.55 17.98 9.90
N GLN A 365 26.66 19.29 10.06
CA GLN A 365 25.83 20.34 9.47
C GLN A 365 25.89 20.55 7.93
N ALA A 366 26.35 19.61 7.08
CA ALA A 366 26.74 20.00 5.71
C ALA A 366 26.36 19.11 4.52
N SER A 367 25.70 17.95 4.65
CA SER A 367 25.37 17.15 3.44
C SER A 367 24.14 16.27 3.56
N SER A 368 23.18 16.51 2.64
CA SER A 368 22.25 15.58 1.98
C SER A 368 21.77 14.31 2.73
N CYS A 369 20.46 14.21 2.95
CA CYS A 369 19.67 13.01 3.29
C CYS A 369 20.30 12.04 4.32
N CYS A 370 19.94 12.17 5.60
CA CYS A 370 20.39 11.24 6.65
C CYS A 370 19.22 10.38 7.15
N ASN A 371 19.11 9.11 6.75
CA ASN A 371 18.06 8.23 7.28
C ASN A 371 18.25 7.96 8.78
N THR A 372 17.14 7.85 9.49
CA THR A 372 17.13 7.43 10.90
C THR A 372 16.73 5.96 10.99
N ILE A 373 17.58 5.14 11.62
CA ILE A 373 17.29 3.72 11.83
C ILE A 373 16.94 3.51 13.29
N PHE A 374 15.75 2.96 13.53
CA PHE A 374 15.27 2.46 14.81
C PHE A 374 15.34 0.93 14.82
N TRP A 375 15.83 0.32 15.89
CA TRP A 375 15.88 -1.14 16.03
C TRP A 375 15.61 -1.59 17.47
N ARG A 376 15.17 -2.85 17.63
CA ARG A 376 14.67 -3.38 18.91
C ARG A 376 15.73 -4.12 19.73
N HIS A 377 16.60 -4.91 19.10
CA HIS A 377 17.61 -5.74 19.78
C HIS A 377 19.06 -5.32 19.46
N ASP A 378 20.06 -6.20 19.51
CA ASP A 378 21.44 -5.83 19.16
C ASP A 378 21.57 -5.51 17.66
N LYS A 379 22.32 -4.45 17.31
CA LYS A 379 22.69 -4.10 15.91
C LYS A 379 23.32 -5.27 15.14
N SER A 380 23.94 -6.23 15.84
CA SER A 380 24.49 -7.44 15.22
C SER A 380 23.43 -8.31 14.53
N ALA A 381 22.17 -8.23 14.98
CA ALA A 381 21.02 -8.98 14.47
C ALA A 381 20.37 -8.38 13.21
N LEU A 382 20.80 -7.18 12.77
CA LEU A 382 20.35 -6.61 11.51
C LEU A 382 20.78 -7.52 10.34
N PRO A 383 19.85 -7.93 9.46
CA PRO A 383 20.20 -8.67 8.25
C PRO A 383 21.30 -7.95 7.46
N SER A 384 22.25 -8.71 6.90
CA SER A 384 23.38 -8.16 6.12
C SER A 384 22.93 -7.25 4.98
N PHE A 385 21.78 -7.52 4.37
CA PHE A 385 21.23 -6.69 3.30
C PHE A 385 20.77 -5.30 3.77
N LEU A 386 20.39 -5.14 5.05
CA LEU A 386 20.15 -3.84 5.65
C LEU A 386 21.45 -3.11 6.02
N ARG A 387 22.60 -3.81 5.98
CA ARG A 387 23.93 -3.27 6.25
C ARG A 387 24.73 -2.98 4.98
N ASP A 388 24.27 -3.42 3.81
CA ASP A 388 25.04 -3.36 2.57
C ASP A 388 25.11 -1.94 1.96
N LYS A 389 26.22 -1.65 1.27
CA LYS A 389 26.66 -0.31 0.84
C LYS A 389 25.70 0.42 -0.13
N THR A 390 24.69 -0.23 -0.68
CA THR A 390 23.67 0.38 -1.52
C THR A 390 22.62 1.16 -0.73
N MET A 391 22.47 0.88 0.59
CA MET A 391 21.79 1.75 1.53
C MET A 391 22.79 2.66 2.28
N ARG A 392 23.76 3.25 1.58
CA ARG A 392 24.68 4.25 2.16
C ARG A 392 23.92 5.54 2.45
N PHE A 393 23.23 5.54 3.58
CA PHE A 393 22.72 6.72 4.23
C PHE A 393 23.74 7.12 5.31
N GLN A 394 23.97 8.42 5.52
CA GLN A 394 24.75 8.87 6.67
C GLN A 394 23.93 8.57 7.92
N ASN A 395 24.20 7.42 8.55
CA ASN A 395 23.31 6.82 9.53
C ASN A 395 23.43 7.49 10.91
N SER A 396 22.33 8.06 11.39
CA SER A 396 22.06 8.29 12.80
C SER A 396 21.27 7.11 13.36
N THR A 397 21.73 6.53 14.47
CA THR A 397 21.18 5.29 15.03
C THR A 397 20.53 5.56 16.39
N VAL A 398 19.23 5.30 16.53
CA VAL A 398 18.42 5.55 17.75
C VAL A 398 17.74 4.25 18.20
N GLU A 399 17.86 3.87 19.46
CA GLU A 399 17.16 2.69 19.99
C GLU A 399 15.65 2.95 20.11
N PHE A 400 14.81 1.94 19.86
CA PHE A 400 13.34 2.10 20.00
C PHE A 400 12.92 2.59 21.40
N GLN A 401 13.71 2.29 22.43
CA GLN A 401 13.42 2.67 23.81
C GLN A 401 13.42 4.20 24.00
N GLU A 402 14.26 4.93 23.27
CA GLU A 402 14.29 6.40 23.27
C GLU A 402 13.07 6.98 22.53
N LEU A 403 12.64 6.35 21.43
CA LEU A 403 11.40 6.73 20.73
C LEU A 403 10.19 6.60 21.66
N PHE A 404 10.09 5.54 22.46
CA PHE A 404 8.95 5.32 23.34
C PHE A 404 8.86 6.30 24.51
N GLN A 405 9.99 6.81 25.00
CA GLN A 405 10.02 7.84 26.03
C GLN A 405 9.48 9.19 25.53
N LEU A 406 9.51 9.42 24.21
CA LEU A 406 9.06 10.68 23.59
C LEU A 406 7.57 10.70 23.22
N VAL A 407 6.93 9.52 23.17
CA VAL A 407 5.49 9.39 22.86
C VAL A 407 4.62 9.39 24.13
N GLN A 408 5.23 9.11 25.29
CA GLN A 408 4.58 9.26 26.61
C GLN A 408 4.58 10.72 27.04
#